data_AF-A0A1G3UBA1-F1
#
_entry.id   AF-A0A1G3UBA1-F1
#
_cell.length_a   1.000
_cell.length_b   1.000
_cell.length_c   1.000
_cell.angle_alpha   90.00
_cell.angle_beta   90.00
_cell.angle_gamma   90.00
#
_symmetry.space_group_name_H-M   'P 1'
#
loop_
_entity.id
_entity.type
_entity.pdbx_description
1 polymer ?
#
loop_
_entity_poly.entity_id
_entity_poly.type
_entity_poly.pdbx_seq_one_letter_code
_entity_poly.pdbx_strand_id
1 'polypeptide(L)'
;MKLHLLLIGNKFIYNTSLKEYIIRQIEQKTDFIDSITFFKEGDNSLFLYLEKELHSANKYIIVTTKQHFSTIGKLICTVTSDNQILKEDMLIPSNSSIFEKGSYLLKYKDSITNVLHVDEMENFPQILLSFEDSKATLHLFEEDRESAVAMLTPIAQMYDVKLDIVNLIDGWLRVDIRSKKYGNISQFITSSKQLLPKKIIAASNIVSYIIDKLSTFNKKIAFAESCTGGLLTYYFTKNNGASKILEGSLVTYSNT
;
A
#
# COMPACT_ATOMS: atom_id res chain seq x y z
N MET A 1 2.40 -1.74 -15.11
CA MET A 1 0.96 -1.44 -14.92
C MET A 1 0.84 -0.45 -13.78
N LYS A 2 0.10 0.64 -13.99
CA LYS A 2 -0.20 1.62 -12.93
C LYS A 2 -1.34 1.09 -12.05
N LEU A 3 -1.37 1.48 -10.78
CA LEU A 3 -2.48 1.19 -9.87
C LEU A 3 -3.41 2.40 -9.80
N HIS A 4 -4.65 2.22 -10.20
CA HIS A 4 -5.69 3.24 -10.06
C HIS A 4 -6.69 2.81 -8.98
N LEU A 5 -6.92 3.68 -8.00
CA LEU A 5 -7.98 3.52 -6.99
C LEU A 5 -9.24 4.30 -7.40
N LEU A 6 -10.36 3.59 -7.55
CA LEU A 6 -11.68 4.19 -7.76
C LEU A 6 -12.49 4.09 -6.47
N LEU A 7 -12.98 5.22 -5.98
CA LEU A 7 -13.86 5.31 -4.82
C LEU A 7 -15.26 5.70 -5.28
N ILE A 8 -16.20 4.77 -5.24
CA ILE A 8 -17.56 4.94 -5.78
C ILE A 8 -18.57 4.93 -4.64
N GLY A 9 -19.06 6.11 -4.28
CA GLY A 9 -19.99 6.29 -3.16
C GLY A 9 -19.85 7.67 -2.52
N ASN A 10 -20.96 8.27 -2.11
CA ASN A 10 -20.95 9.60 -1.49
C ASN A 10 -20.15 9.61 -0.19
N LYS A 11 -20.19 8.49 0.57
CA LYS A 11 -19.45 8.35 1.82
C LYS A 11 -17.94 8.48 1.65
N PHE A 12 -17.35 8.01 0.55
CA PHE A 12 -15.91 8.11 0.33
C PHE A 12 -15.46 9.54 -0.02
N ILE A 13 -16.40 10.42 -0.39
CA ILE A 13 -16.14 11.84 -0.65
C ILE A 13 -16.23 12.62 0.67
N TYR A 14 -17.29 12.40 1.45
CA TYR A 14 -17.59 13.22 2.63
C TYR A 14 -16.97 12.68 3.94
N ASN A 15 -16.80 11.37 4.09
CA ASN A 15 -16.18 10.76 5.25
C ASN A 15 -14.66 10.63 5.06
N THR A 16 -13.94 11.71 5.39
CA THR A 16 -12.48 11.77 5.21
C THR A 16 -11.75 10.68 6.00
N SER A 17 -12.21 10.36 7.21
CA SER A 17 -11.59 9.32 8.05
C SER A 17 -11.67 7.93 7.41
N LEU A 18 -12.83 7.57 6.87
CA LEU A 18 -13.01 6.30 6.14
C LEU A 18 -12.14 6.27 4.88
N LYS A 19 -12.12 7.37 4.12
CA LYS A 19 -11.29 7.50 2.92
C LYS A 19 -9.80 7.30 3.23
N GLU A 20 -9.27 7.98 4.24
CA GLU A 20 -7.88 7.85 4.67
C GLU A 20 -7.57 6.44 5.19
N TYR A 21 -8.51 5.82 5.90
CA TYR A 21 -8.39 4.43 6.32
C TYR A 21 -8.24 3.49 5.12
N ILE A 22 -9.09 3.62 4.10
CA ILE A 22 -9.05 2.81 2.88
C ILE A 22 -7.71 2.98 2.16
N ILE A 23 -7.28 4.22 1.93
CA ILE A 23 -6.01 4.51 1.27
C ILE A 23 -4.85 3.86 2.03
N ARG A 24 -4.80 4.02 3.36
CA ARG A 24 -3.78 3.41 4.21
C ARG A 24 -3.78 1.88 4.13
N GLN A 25 -4.95 1.23 4.10
CA GLN A 25 -5.03 -0.23 3.96
C GLN A 25 -4.50 -0.71 2.61
N ILE A 26 -4.76 0.05 1.54
CA ILE A 26 -4.24 -0.24 0.20
C ILE A 26 -2.72 -0.03 0.15
N GLU A 27 -2.23 1.08 0.69
CA GLU A 27 -0.79 1.41 0.74
C GLU A 27 0.03 0.41 1.58
N GLN A 28 -0.59 -0.34 2.48
CA GLN A 28 0.08 -1.46 3.15
C GLN A 28 0.43 -2.61 2.20
N LYS A 29 -0.22 -2.68 1.02
CA LYS A 29 0.00 -3.71 -0.01
C LYS A 29 0.71 -3.18 -1.25
N THR A 30 0.80 -1.86 -1.44
CA THR A 30 1.40 -1.21 -2.60
C THR A 30 2.11 0.09 -2.22
N ASP A 31 3.26 0.39 -2.81
CA ASP A 31 4.05 1.59 -2.45
C ASP A 31 3.36 2.91 -2.83
N PHE A 32 2.61 2.90 -3.93
CA PHE A 32 2.01 4.10 -4.49
C PHE A 32 0.72 3.76 -5.22
N ILE A 33 -0.24 4.66 -5.10
CA ILE A 33 -1.47 4.68 -5.89
C ILE A 33 -1.26 5.74 -6.97
N ASP A 34 -1.13 5.33 -8.24
CA ASP A 34 -0.81 6.24 -9.35
C ASP A 34 -1.88 7.32 -9.57
N SER A 35 -3.13 6.98 -9.27
CA SER A 35 -4.28 7.88 -9.41
C SER A 35 -5.43 7.45 -8.52
N ILE A 36 -6.15 8.44 -7.99
CA ILE A 36 -7.38 8.24 -7.21
C ILE A 36 -8.51 9.02 -7.89
N THR A 37 -9.58 8.33 -8.25
CA THR A 37 -10.78 8.94 -8.84
C THR A 37 -11.99 8.68 -7.95
N PHE A 38 -12.86 9.68 -7.83
CA PHE A 38 -14.08 9.61 -7.03
C PHE A 38 -15.30 9.67 -7.93
N PHE A 39 -16.31 8.85 -7.63
CA PHE A 39 -17.62 8.91 -8.25
C PHE A 39 -18.70 9.04 -7.18
N LYS A 40 -19.64 9.96 -7.39
CA LYS A 40 -20.84 10.06 -6.58
C LYS A 40 -21.76 8.88 -6.89
N GLU A 41 -22.66 8.59 -5.95
CA GLU A 41 -23.70 7.60 -6.20
C GLU A 41 -24.61 8.07 -7.33
N GLY A 42 -24.88 7.18 -8.30
CA GLY A 42 -25.69 7.49 -9.47
C GLY A 42 -25.00 8.37 -10.52
N ASP A 43 -23.68 8.52 -10.48
CA ASP A 43 -22.96 9.26 -11.52
C ASP A 43 -23.06 8.56 -12.89
N ASN A 44 -23.75 9.21 -13.84
CA ASN A 44 -23.99 8.68 -15.18
C ASN A 44 -22.71 8.51 -16.02
N SER A 45 -21.63 9.20 -15.65
CA SER A 45 -20.34 9.09 -16.36
C SER A 45 -19.54 7.86 -15.95
N LEU A 46 -19.89 7.20 -14.84
CA LEU A 46 -19.17 6.06 -14.30
C LEU A 46 -19.05 4.91 -15.31
N PHE A 47 -20.12 4.63 -16.06
CA PHE A 47 -20.11 3.54 -17.04
C PHE A 47 -19.06 3.77 -18.14
N LEU A 48 -19.09 4.94 -18.78
CA LEU A 48 -18.12 5.31 -19.83
C LEU A 48 -16.69 5.32 -19.30
N TYR A 49 -16.51 5.72 -18.03
CA TYR A 49 -15.22 5.71 -17.39
C TYR A 49 -14.71 4.28 -17.16
N LEU A 50 -15.52 3.40 -16.58
CA LEU A 50 -15.17 1.99 -16.37
C LEU A 50 -14.88 1.28 -17.70
N GLU A 51 -15.65 1.59 -18.75
CA GLU A 51 -15.40 1.08 -20.10
C GLU A 51 -13.99 1.42 -20.57
N LYS A 52 -13.62 2.70 -20.51
CA LYS A 52 -12.28 3.16 -20.90
C LYS A 52 -11.17 2.52 -20.06
N GLU A 53 -11.33 2.50 -18.74
CA GLU A 53 -10.29 2.03 -17.82
C GLU A 53 -10.06 0.51 -17.91
N LEU A 54 -11.14 -0.29 -17.94
CA LEU A 54 -11.04 -1.76 -18.06
C LEU A 54 -10.45 -2.21 -19.40
N HIS A 55 -10.50 -1.36 -20.44
CA HIS A 55 -9.82 -1.59 -21.71
C HIS A 55 -8.32 -1.25 -21.70
N SER A 56 -7.82 -0.65 -20.63
CA SER A 56 -6.42 -0.25 -20.52
C SER A 56 -5.58 -1.28 -19.73
N ALA A 57 -4.27 -1.33 -20.00
CA ALA A 57 -3.35 -2.29 -19.37
C ALA A 57 -2.88 -1.83 -17.96
N ASN A 58 -3.81 -1.69 -17.02
CA ASN A 58 -3.57 -1.22 -15.65
C ASN A 58 -4.19 -2.12 -14.58
N LYS A 59 -3.80 -1.89 -13.32
CA LYS A 59 -4.38 -2.53 -12.14
C LYS A 59 -5.38 -1.56 -11.51
N TYR A 60 -6.54 -2.07 -11.11
CA TYR A 60 -7.61 -1.27 -10.52
C TYR A 60 -8.03 -1.82 -9.17
N ILE A 61 -8.13 -0.94 -8.17
CA ILE A 61 -8.90 -1.23 -6.97
C ILE A 61 -10.14 -0.37 -7.03
N ILE A 62 -11.31 -1.00 -7.09
CA ILE A 62 -12.60 -0.32 -7.03
C ILE A 62 -13.17 -0.56 -5.65
N VAL A 63 -13.37 0.51 -4.88
CA VAL A 63 -14.04 0.45 -3.58
C VAL A 63 -15.43 1.06 -3.73
N THR A 64 -16.43 0.29 -3.31
CA THR A 64 -17.81 0.75 -3.28
C THR A 64 -18.47 0.40 -1.94
N THR A 65 -19.73 0.74 -1.76
CA THR A 65 -20.50 0.39 -0.54
C THR A 65 -21.10 -0.99 -0.70
N LYS A 66 -21.45 -1.66 0.40
CA LYS A 66 -22.11 -2.97 0.34
C LYS A 66 -23.41 -2.94 -0.46
N GLN A 67 -24.15 -1.84 -0.36
CA GLN A 67 -25.38 -1.61 -1.10
C GLN A 67 -25.15 -1.55 -2.62
N HIS A 68 -24.07 -0.93 -3.07
CA HIS A 68 -23.78 -0.73 -4.50
C HIS A 68 -22.89 -1.82 -5.10
N PHE A 69 -22.37 -2.73 -4.29
CA PHE A 69 -21.44 -3.80 -4.72
C PHE A 69 -21.98 -4.63 -5.90
N SER A 70 -23.24 -5.08 -5.81
CA SER A 70 -23.89 -5.84 -6.89
C SER A 70 -24.11 -4.97 -8.15
N THR A 71 -24.48 -3.70 -7.98
CA THR A 71 -24.68 -2.76 -9.09
C THR A 71 -23.38 -2.53 -9.86
N ILE A 72 -22.26 -2.33 -9.15
CA ILE A 72 -20.93 -2.21 -9.76
C ILE A 72 -20.55 -3.51 -10.48
N GLY A 73 -20.82 -4.68 -9.86
CA GLY A 73 -20.65 -5.97 -10.52
C GLY A 73 -21.40 -6.05 -11.86
N LYS A 74 -22.65 -5.58 -11.91
CA LYS A 74 -23.47 -5.55 -13.13
C LYS A 74 -22.92 -4.59 -14.20
N LEU A 75 -22.47 -3.40 -13.81
CA LEU A 75 -21.84 -2.45 -14.73
C LEU A 75 -20.58 -3.05 -15.36
N ILE A 76 -19.73 -3.67 -14.54
CA ILE A 76 -18.52 -4.35 -15.00
C ILE A 76 -18.89 -5.49 -15.96
N CYS A 77 -19.89 -6.32 -15.63
CA CYS A 77 -20.38 -7.37 -16.53
C CYS A 77 -20.80 -6.82 -17.89
N THR A 78 -21.47 -5.67 -17.91
CA THR A 78 -21.91 -5.02 -19.16
C THR A 78 -20.70 -4.55 -19.98
N VAL A 79 -19.69 -3.96 -19.34
CA VAL A 79 -18.44 -3.53 -20.02
C VAL A 79 -17.64 -4.72 -20.56
N THR A 80 -17.59 -5.82 -19.81
CA THR A 80 -16.75 -6.98 -20.17
C THR A 80 -17.50 -8.03 -21.00
N SER A 81 -18.78 -7.80 -21.32
CA SER A 81 -19.69 -8.80 -21.92
C SER A 81 -19.73 -10.11 -21.12
N ASP A 82 -19.71 -10.00 -19.79
CA ASP A 82 -19.79 -11.11 -18.85
C ASP A 82 -21.21 -11.23 -18.25
N ASN A 83 -21.50 -12.35 -17.61
CA ASN A 83 -22.75 -12.57 -16.88
C ASN A 83 -22.54 -12.36 -15.38
N GLN A 84 -23.56 -11.81 -14.70
CA GLN A 84 -23.58 -11.73 -13.25
C GLN A 84 -24.16 -13.01 -12.67
N ILE A 85 -23.44 -13.64 -11.73
CA ILE A 85 -23.83 -14.89 -11.09
C ILE A 85 -23.82 -14.75 -9.56
N LEU A 86 -24.62 -15.56 -8.88
CA LEU A 86 -24.62 -15.65 -7.43
C LEU A 86 -23.54 -16.67 -6.98
N LYS A 87 -22.57 -16.21 -6.20
CA LYS A 87 -21.53 -17.03 -5.56
C LYS A 87 -21.42 -16.62 -4.09
N GLU A 88 -21.62 -17.57 -3.17
CA GLU A 88 -21.49 -17.35 -1.70
C GLU A 88 -22.20 -16.07 -1.22
N ASP A 89 -23.48 -15.93 -1.60
CA ASP A 89 -24.35 -14.79 -1.28
C ASP A 89 -23.95 -13.43 -1.91
N MET A 90 -22.99 -13.43 -2.85
CA MET A 90 -22.58 -12.24 -3.59
C MET A 90 -22.93 -12.37 -5.08
N LEU A 91 -23.48 -11.29 -5.65
CA LEU A 91 -23.73 -11.17 -7.09
C LEU A 91 -22.53 -10.55 -7.79
N ILE A 92 -21.70 -11.38 -8.42
CA ILE A 92 -20.41 -10.99 -9.00
C ILE A 92 -20.27 -11.45 -10.46
N PRO A 93 -19.33 -10.88 -11.25
CA PRO A 93 -19.05 -11.34 -12.61
C PRO A 93 -18.63 -12.82 -12.66
N SER A 94 -19.08 -13.55 -13.68
CA SER A 94 -18.85 -14.99 -13.79
C SER A 94 -17.37 -15.34 -13.94
N ASN A 95 -16.61 -14.50 -14.65
CA ASN A 95 -15.17 -14.62 -14.84
C ASN A 95 -14.33 -14.14 -13.64
N SER A 96 -14.95 -13.91 -12.48
CA SER A 96 -14.21 -13.63 -11.24
C SER A 96 -13.39 -14.86 -10.83
N SER A 97 -12.08 -14.76 -10.99
CA SER A 97 -11.12 -15.85 -10.78
C SER A 97 -10.86 -16.17 -9.31
N ILE A 98 -10.94 -15.16 -8.44
CA ILE A 98 -10.70 -15.25 -7.00
C ILE A 98 -11.72 -14.35 -6.33
N PHE A 99 -12.35 -14.81 -5.26
CA PHE A 99 -13.27 -14.02 -4.47
C PHE A 99 -13.22 -14.45 -3.01
N GLU A 100 -13.52 -13.50 -2.13
CA GLU A 100 -13.60 -13.63 -0.68
C GLU A 100 -14.78 -12.78 -0.20
N LYS A 101 -15.20 -12.93 1.05
CA LYS A 101 -16.30 -12.12 1.60
C LYS A 101 -16.04 -10.62 1.40
N GLY A 102 -16.81 -10.02 0.50
CA GLY A 102 -16.76 -8.60 0.15
C GLY A 102 -15.64 -8.15 -0.77
N SER A 103 -14.97 -9.09 -1.46
CA SER A 103 -13.90 -8.81 -2.40
C SER A 103 -13.93 -9.79 -3.57
N TYR A 104 -13.77 -9.32 -4.80
CA TYR A 104 -13.53 -10.21 -5.94
C TYR A 104 -12.50 -9.64 -6.91
N LEU A 105 -11.82 -10.54 -7.60
CA LEU A 105 -10.78 -10.25 -8.59
C LEU A 105 -11.24 -10.68 -9.98
N LEU A 106 -11.26 -9.71 -10.88
CA LEU A 106 -11.57 -9.89 -12.30
C LEU A 106 -10.33 -9.63 -13.13
N LYS A 107 -10.08 -10.50 -14.12
CA LYS A 107 -9.12 -10.25 -15.19
C LYS A 107 -9.88 -10.05 -16.49
N TYR A 108 -9.63 -8.94 -17.16
CA TYR A 108 -10.23 -8.64 -18.45
C TYR A 108 -9.18 -8.03 -19.37
N LYS A 109 -8.88 -8.71 -20.48
CA LYS A 109 -7.74 -8.36 -21.36
C LYS A 109 -6.45 -8.24 -20.52
N ASP A 110 -5.71 -7.15 -20.67
CA ASP A 110 -4.51 -6.85 -19.89
C ASP A 110 -4.79 -6.11 -18.57
N SER A 111 -6.06 -5.94 -18.20
CA SER A 111 -6.49 -5.26 -16.97
C SER A 111 -6.76 -6.26 -15.84
N ILE A 112 -6.36 -5.89 -14.63
CA ILE A 112 -6.65 -6.67 -13.41
C ILE A 112 -7.35 -5.77 -12.41
N THR A 113 -8.58 -6.12 -12.06
CA THR A 113 -9.47 -5.30 -11.23
C THR A 113 -9.89 -6.06 -9.99
N ASN A 114 -9.60 -5.51 -8.81
CA ASN A 114 -10.14 -5.98 -7.56
C ASN A 114 -11.24 -5.03 -7.08
N VAL A 115 -12.45 -5.57 -6.91
CA VAL A 115 -13.60 -4.81 -6.41
C VAL A 115 -13.83 -5.19 -4.96
N LEU A 116 -13.96 -4.18 -4.09
CA LEU A 116 -14.15 -4.30 -2.65
C LEU A 116 -15.42 -3.55 -2.26
N HIS A 117 -16.17 -4.06 -1.27
CA HIS A 117 -17.13 -3.22 -0.55
C HIS A 117 -16.64 -2.90 0.84
N VAL A 118 -16.73 -1.63 1.23
CA VAL A 118 -16.25 -1.14 2.53
C VAL A 118 -17.28 -0.20 3.11
N ASP A 119 -17.74 -0.50 4.32
CA ASP A 119 -18.62 0.35 5.11
C ASP A 119 -17.96 0.75 6.44
N GLU A 120 -18.48 1.81 7.06
CA GLU A 120 -18.04 2.29 8.36
C GLU A 120 -18.13 1.17 9.42
N MET A 121 -17.12 1.08 10.27
CA MET A 121 -17.06 0.14 11.40
C MET A 121 -17.06 -1.35 11.02
N GLU A 122 -16.90 -1.70 9.73
CA GLU A 122 -16.66 -3.07 9.30
C GLU A 122 -15.16 -3.37 9.12
N ASN A 123 -14.79 -4.66 9.15
CA ASN A 123 -13.43 -5.07 8.83
C ASN A 123 -13.12 -4.81 7.36
N PHE A 124 -11.90 -4.32 7.07
CA PHE A 124 -11.47 -4.13 5.70
C PHE A 124 -11.39 -5.47 4.95
N PRO A 125 -12.07 -5.64 3.80
CA PRO A 125 -12.00 -6.87 3.03
C PRO A 125 -10.60 -7.14 2.50
N GLN A 126 -10.31 -8.41 2.21
CA GLN A 126 -9.02 -8.79 1.67
C GLN A 126 -8.79 -8.18 0.27
N ILE A 127 -7.64 -7.52 0.10
CA ILE A 127 -7.14 -7.14 -1.23
C ILE A 127 -6.57 -8.40 -1.89
N LEU A 128 -7.20 -8.81 -2.99
CA LEU A 128 -6.88 -10.00 -3.77
C LEU A 128 -5.90 -9.72 -4.92
N LEU A 129 -5.63 -8.43 -5.21
CA LEU A 129 -4.60 -8.03 -6.16
C LEU A 129 -3.22 -8.47 -5.68
N SER A 130 -2.51 -9.24 -6.51
CA SER A 130 -1.10 -9.52 -6.29
C SER A 130 -0.25 -8.33 -6.75
N PHE A 131 0.55 -7.83 -5.82
CA PHE A 131 1.65 -6.92 -6.10
C PHE A 131 2.90 -7.79 -6.06
N GLU A 132 3.22 -8.44 -7.19
CA GLU A 132 4.48 -9.21 -7.31
C GLU A 132 5.67 -8.36 -6.86
N ASP A 133 6.73 -9.02 -6.35
CA ASP A 133 8.03 -8.53 -5.84
C ASP A 133 8.87 -7.74 -6.87
N SER A 134 8.19 -7.01 -7.73
CA SER A 134 8.73 -6.03 -8.65
C SER A 134 9.24 -4.78 -7.95
N LYS A 135 9.06 -4.64 -6.62
CA LYS A 135 9.50 -3.47 -5.86
C LYS A 135 9.90 -3.79 -4.42
N ALA A 136 10.76 -2.95 -3.87
CA ALA A 136 11.07 -2.93 -2.43
C ALA A 136 11.57 -1.54 -2.02
N THR A 137 11.50 -1.24 -0.72
CA THR A 137 12.09 -0.04 -0.14
C THR A 137 13.23 -0.41 0.80
N LEU A 138 14.26 0.40 0.74
CA LEU A 138 15.44 0.33 1.58
C LEU A 138 15.69 1.70 2.20
N HIS A 139 15.99 1.72 3.48
CA HIS A 139 16.44 2.90 4.21
C HIS A 139 17.94 2.78 4.44
N LEU A 140 18.68 3.79 4.00
CA LEU A 140 20.12 3.91 4.17
C LEU A 140 20.41 5.06 5.15
N PHE A 141 21.19 4.77 6.18
CA PHE A 141 21.53 5.70 7.25
C PHE A 141 23.02 6.07 7.19
N GLU A 142 23.36 7.24 7.72
CA GLU A 142 24.73 7.74 7.86
C GLU A 142 25.48 7.79 6.52
N GLU A 143 24.78 8.18 5.45
CA GLU A 143 25.33 8.36 4.11
C GLU A 143 24.68 9.55 3.40
N ASP A 144 25.45 10.19 2.54
CA ASP A 144 24.97 11.21 1.60
C ASP A 144 24.50 10.58 0.27
N ARG A 145 23.77 11.36 -0.52
CA ARG A 145 23.14 10.87 -1.75
C ARG A 145 24.17 10.51 -2.80
N GLU A 146 25.22 11.30 -2.96
CA GLU A 146 26.27 11.10 -3.96
C GLU A 146 27.02 9.79 -3.69
N SER A 147 27.42 9.57 -2.44
CA SER A 147 28.06 8.34 -1.97
C SER A 147 27.14 7.12 -2.15
N ALA A 148 25.86 7.25 -1.76
CA ALA A 148 24.88 6.18 -1.94
C ALA A 148 24.67 5.81 -3.42
N VAL A 149 24.60 6.80 -4.32
CA VAL A 149 24.49 6.57 -5.76
C VAL A 149 25.73 5.83 -6.28
N ALA A 150 26.92 6.27 -5.91
CA ALA A 150 28.17 5.64 -6.34
C ALA A 150 28.28 4.17 -5.91
N MET A 151 27.82 3.86 -4.69
CA MET A 151 27.87 2.51 -4.12
C MET A 151 26.77 1.58 -4.62
N LEU A 152 25.52 2.07 -4.72
CA LEU A 152 24.37 1.22 -5.02
C LEU A 152 24.11 1.04 -6.51
N THR A 153 24.50 2.00 -7.36
CA THR A 153 24.23 1.94 -8.81
C THR A 153 24.89 0.73 -9.50
N PRO A 154 26.16 0.37 -9.22
CA PRO A 154 26.78 -0.80 -9.83
C PRO A 154 26.04 -2.10 -9.46
N ILE A 155 25.65 -2.25 -8.19
CA ILE A 155 24.88 -3.40 -7.70
C ILE A 155 23.49 -3.42 -8.35
N ALA A 156 22.85 -2.26 -8.51
CA ALA A 156 21.56 -2.15 -9.16
C ALA A 156 21.60 -2.60 -10.62
N GLN A 157 22.65 -2.22 -11.36
CA GLN A 157 22.87 -2.67 -12.72
C GLN A 157 23.10 -4.18 -12.79
N MET A 158 23.92 -4.73 -11.87
CA MET A 158 24.21 -6.18 -11.81
C MET A 158 22.95 -7.03 -11.65
N TYR A 159 21.98 -6.59 -10.84
CA TYR A 159 20.73 -7.33 -10.59
C TYR A 159 19.54 -6.81 -11.39
N ASP A 160 19.78 -6.01 -12.43
CA ASP A 160 18.76 -5.44 -13.33
C ASP A 160 17.59 -4.76 -12.58
N VAL A 161 17.91 -3.94 -11.58
CA VAL A 161 16.96 -3.10 -10.86
C VAL A 161 17.20 -1.61 -11.14
N LYS A 162 16.15 -0.80 -10.98
CA LYS A 162 16.20 0.66 -11.03
C LYS A 162 16.06 1.21 -9.61
N LEU A 163 16.86 2.21 -9.28
CA LEU A 163 16.81 2.91 -7.99
C LEU A 163 16.23 4.31 -8.16
N ASP A 164 15.50 4.74 -7.14
CA ASP A 164 15.16 6.13 -6.88
C ASP A 164 15.59 6.48 -5.44
N ILE A 165 16.42 7.51 -5.29
CA ILE A 165 17.07 7.84 -4.01
C ILE A 165 16.67 9.25 -3.59
N VAL A 166 15.98 9.32 -2.45
CA VAL A 166 15.43 10.54 -1.86
C VAL A 166 16.04 10.78 -0.49
N ASN A 167 16.48 12.01 -0.22
CA ASN A 167 16.92 12.42 1.09
C ASN A 167 15.70 12.78 1.96
N LEU A 168 15.47 12.05 3.06
CA LEU A 168 14.37 12.34 3.98
C LEU A 168 14.77 13.43 4.97
N ILE A 169 15.92 13.22 5.61
CA ILE A 169 16.63 14.17 6.48
C ILE A 169 18.12 13.89 6.34
N ASP A 170 18.96 14.79 6.86
CA ASP A 170 20.42 14.58 6.84
C ASP A 170 20.83 13.21 7.41
N GLY A 171 21.66 12.49 6.67
CA GLY A 171 22.09 11.14 7.00
C GLY A 171 20.99 10.06 6.92
N TRP A 172 19.80 10.33 6.36
CA TRP A 172 18.76 9.31 6.15
C TRP A 172 18.16 9.39 4.75
N LEU A 173 18.54 8.40 3.93
CA LEU A 173 18.07 8.22 2.57
C LEU A 173 16.99 7.13 2.50
N ARG A 174 15.97 7.39 1.69
CA ARG A 174 15.03 6.37 1.20
C ARG A 174 15.43 5.97 -0.21
N VAL A 175 15.57 4.67 -0.43
CA VAL A 175 15.89 4.05 -1.71
C VAL A 175 14.72 3.18 -2.12
N ASP A 176 13.97 3.60 -3.14
CA ASP A 176 12.93 2.80 -3.75
C ASP A 176 13.52 2.00 -4.91
N ILE A 177 13.32 0.68 -4.87
CA ILE A 177 13.90 -0.30 -5.78
C ILE A 177 12.78 -0.82 -6.66
N ARG A 178 13.00 -0.86 -7.98
CA ARG A 178 12.06 -1.46 -8.93
C ARG A 178 12.78 -2.48 -9.80
N SER A 179 12.27 -3.69 -9.83
CA SER A 179 12.72 -4.72 -10.75
C SER A 179 12.38 -4.33 -12.18
N LYS A 180 13.32 -4.56 -13.10
CA LYS A 180 13.02 -4.59 -14.54
C LYS A 180 12.56 -6.00 -14.92
N LYS A 181 12.51 -6.31 -16.23
CA LYS A 181 11.90 -7.56 -16.75
C LYS A 181 12.52 -8.84 -16.15
N TYR A 182 13.81 -8.83 -15.81
CA TYR A 182 14.51 -9.99 -15.25
C TYR A 182 15.23 -9.66 -13.93
N GLY A 183 14.85 -8.57 -13.27
CA GLY A 183 15.58 -8.08 -12.10
C GLY A 183 15.37 -8.93 -10.85
N ASN A 184 16.39 -8.95 -9.98
CA ASN A 184 16.37 -9.70 -8.73
C ASN A 184 16.58 -8.78 -7.52
N ILE A 185 15.47 -8.33 -6.94
CA ILE A 185 15.48 -7.42 -5.78
C ILE A 185 16.08 -8.10 -4.54
N SER A 186 15.80 -9.39 -4.31
CA SER A 186 16.28 -10.09 -3.12
C SER A 186 17.82 -10.18 -3.10
N GLN A 187 18.43 -10.49 -4.24
CA GLN A 187 19.88 -10.50 -4.38
C GLN A 187 20.46 -9.08 -4.28
N PHE A 188 19.82 -8.08 -4.91
CA PHE A 188 20.23 -6.68 -4.74
C PHE A 188 20.27 -6.25 -3.27
N ILE A 189 19.22 -6.53 -2.50
CA ILE A 189 19.15 -6.17 -1.07
C ILE A 189 20.24 -6.90 -0.28
N THR A 190 20.46 -8.18 -0.58
CA THR A 190 21.48 -9.00 0.10
C THR A 190 22.88 -8.44 -0.14
N SER A 191 23.23 -8.15 -1.39
CA SER A 191 24.54 -7.57 -1.75
C SER A 191 24.71 -6.15 -1.23
N SER A 192 23.63 -5.36 -1.22
CA SER A 192 23.66 -4.01 -0.62
C SER A 192 23.96 -4.07 0.88
N LYS A 193 23.30 -4.97 1.62
CA LYS A 193 23.57 -5.20 3.05
C LYS A 193 24.99 -5.70 3.33
N GLN A 194 25.58 -6.47 2.42
CA GLN A 194 26.97 -6.90 2.53
C GLN A 194 27.95 -5.75 2.31
N LEU A 195 27.67 -4.86 1.34
CA LEU A 195 28.51 -3.69 1.08
C LEU A 195 28.43 -2.66 2.21
N LEU A 196 27.23 -2.40 2.73
CA LEU A 196 26.94 -1.39 3.74
C LEU A 196 26.34 -2.04 4.99
N PRO A 197 27.15 -2.80 5.75
CA PRO A 197 26.67 -3.48 6.93
C PRO A 197 26.21 -2.46 7.98
N LYS A 198 25.11 -2.75 8.66
CA LYS A 198 24.48 -1.93 9.72
C LYS A 198 23.89 -0.59 9.29
N LYS A 199 24.20 -0.09 8.09
CA LYS A 199 23.62 1.16 7.56
C LYS A 199 22.31 0.97 6.82
N ILE A 200 21.91 -0.28 6.57
CA ILE A 200 20.77 -0.62 5.72
C ILE A 200 19.65 -1.31 6.48
N ILE A 201 18.43 -0.80 6.33
CA ILE A 201 17.20 -1.47 6.73
C ILE A 201 16.29 -1.61 5.51
N ALA A 202 16.05 -2.85 5.07
CA ALA A 202 15.08 -3.13 4.01
C ALA A 202 13.68 -3.28 4.61
N ALA A 203 12.89 -2.21 4.52
CA ALA A 203 11.51 -2.14 5.00
C ALA A 203 10.78 -0.99 4.30
N SER A 204 9.48 -1.15 4.05
CA SER A 204 8.62 -0.07 3.54
C SER A 204 8.24 0.95 4.62
N ASN A 205 8.24 0.54 5.89
CA ASN A 205 7.95 1.39 7.03
C ASN A 205 8.92 1.07 8.18
N ILE A 206 9.72 2.06 8.56
CA ILE A 206 10.74 1.90 9.59
C ILE A 206 10.14 1.64 10.97
N VAL A 207 9.00 2.24 11.30
CA VAL A 207 8.36 2.09 12.61
C VAL A 207 7.79 0.69 12.75
N SER A 208 7.10 0.19 11.72
CA SER A 208 6.63 -1.19 11.67
C SER A 208 7.78 -2.19 11.78
N TYR A 209 8.91 -1.92 11.12
CA TYR A 209 10.12 -2.74 11.23
C TYR A 209 10.67 -2.76 12.66
N ILE A 210 10.75 -1.59 13.32
CA ILE A 210 11.22 -1.50 14.71
C ILE A 210 10.27 -2.28 15.65
N ILE A 211 8.95 -2.12 15.49
CA ILE A 211 7.95 -2.86 16.27
C ILE A 211 8.12 -4.36 16.09
N ASP A 212 8.29 -4.84 14.85
CA ASP A 212 8.52 -6.26 14.54
C ASP A 212 9.80 -6.79 15.21
N LYS A 213 10.92 -6.07 15.06
CA LYS A 213 12.20 -6.49 15.66
C LYS A 213 12.14 -6.53 17.17
N LEU A 214 11.65 -5.47 17.80
CA LEU A 214 11.51 -5.44 19.26
C LEU A 214 10.57 -6.53 19.76
N SER A 215 9.44 -6.75 19.08
CA SER A 215 8.50 -7.83 19.42
C SER A 215 9.15 -9.20 19.32
N THR A 216 9.90 -9.46 18.24
CA THR A 216 10.59 -10.75 18.00
C THR A 216 11.61 -11.05 19.09
N PHE A 217 12.32 -10.03 19.58
CA PHE A 217 13.29 -10.17 20.66
C PHE A 217 12.69 -9.99 22.07
N ASN A 218 11.36 -9.89 22.18
CA ASN A 218 10.63 -9.61 23.42
C ASN A 218 11.23 -8.41 24.19
N LYS A 219 11.58 -7.35 23.44
CA LYS A 219 12.12 -6.10 23.97
C LYS A 219 11.03 -5.05 24.01
N LYS A 220 11.09 -4.24 25.06
CA LYS A 220 10.16 -3.14 25.28
C LYS A 220 10.91 -1.83 25.39
N ILE A 221 10.23 -0.73 25.09
CA ILE A 221 10.74 0.62 25.09
C ILE A 221 9.74 1.55 25.78
N ALA A 222 10.25 2.68 26.27
CA ALA A 222 9.46 3.81 26.75
C ALA A 222 10.09 5.11 26.26
N PHE A 223 9.31 6.17 26.14
CA PHE A 223 9.78 7.47 25.65
C PHE A 223 9.68 8.56 26.71
N ALA A 224 10.64 9.48 26.70
CA ALA A 224 10.56 10.77 27.37
C ALA A 224 10.82 11.84 26.31
N GLU A 225 9.80 12.62 26.00
CA GLU A 225 9.78 13.56 24.88
C GLU A 225 9.75 15.00 25.39
N SER A 226 10.60 15.87 24.84
CA SER A 226 10.51 17.33 25.02
C SER A 226 10.07 17.96 23.71
N CYS A 227 10.98 18.39 22.84
CA CYS A 227 10.68 19.11 21.59
C CYS A 227 9.68 18.42 20.64
N THR A 228 9.57 17.08 20.67
CA THR A 228 8.64 16.33 19.83
C THR A 228 7.20 16.32 20.38
N GLY A 229 6.98 16.68 21.66
CA GLY A 229 5.65 16.88 22.22
C GLY A 229 4.72 15.65 22.18
N GLY A 230 5.27 14.43 22.16
CA GLY A 230 4.48 13.19 22.02
C GLY A 230 4.38 12.67 20.58
N LEU A 231 4.97 13.37 19.60
CA LEU A 231 4.91 12.99 18.20
C LEU A 231 5.61 11.65 17.94
N LEU A 232 6.72 11.35 18.61
CA LEU A 232 7.41 10.05 18.46
C LEU A 232 6.51 8.92 18.94
N THR A 233 5.91 9.09 20.11
CA THR A 233 4.93 8.15 20.66
C THR A 233 3.79 7.91 19.69
N TYR A 234 3.20 8.98 19.13
CA TYR A 234 2.15 8.87 18.12
C TYR A 234 2.59 8.07 16.89
N TYR A 235 3.82 8.30 16.39
CA TYR A 235 4.34 7.55 15.25
C TYR A 235 4.40 6.05 15.52
N PHE A 236 4.67 5.62 16.75
CA PHE A 236 4.61 4.21 17.13
C PHE A 236 3.16 3.74 17.30
N THR A 237 2.36 4.41 18.14
CA THR A 237 1.02 3.93 18.52
C THR A 237 0.00 3.92 17.39
N LYS A 238 0.20 4.72 16.33
CA LYS A 238 -0.63 4.65 15.12
C LYS A 238 -0.45 3.35 14.32
N ASN A 239 0.61 2.58 14.58
CA ASN A 239 0.86 1.29 13.94
C ASN A 239 0.38 0.14 14.83
N ASN A 240 -0.29 -0.84 14.21
CA ASN A 240 -0.75 -2.03 14.92
C ASN A 240 0.41 -2.78 15.57
N GLY A 241 0.17 -3.33 16.77
CA GLY A 241 1.17 -4.09 17.52
C GLY A 241 2.13 -3.24 18.36
N ALA A 242 2.05 -1.91 18.30
CA ALA A 242 2.87 -1.04 19.15
C ALA A 242 2.70 -1.32 20.66
N SER A 243 1.52 -1.73 21.11
CA SER A 243 1.26 -2.11 22.51
C SER A 243 2.07 -3.32 23.00
N LYS A 244 2.66 -4.12 22.08
CA LYS A 244 3.55 -5.23 22.46
C LYS A 244 4.91 -4.74 22.94
N ILE A 245 5.34 -3.57 22.48
CA ILE A 245 6.71 -3.07 22.67
C ILE A 245 6.76 -1.73 23.42
N LEU A 246 5.71 -0.91 23.36
CA LEU A 246 5.69 0.39 24.02
C LEU A 246 5.01 0.30 25.37
N GLU A 247 5.78 0.46 26.45
CA GLU A 247 5.28 0.38 27.83
C GLU A 247 4.69 1.70 28.34
N GLY A 248 5.20 2.82 27.82
CA GLY A 248 4.75 4.13 28.28
C GLY A 248 5.50 5.25 27.61
N SER A 249 4.97 6.46 27.78
CA SER A 249 5.58 7.68 27.30
C SER A 249 5.29 8.84 28.25
N LEU A 250 6.26 9.74 28.38
CA LEU A 250 6.16 10.99 29.12
C LEU A 250 6.48 12.14 28.18
N VAL A 251 5.68 13.20 28.21
CA VAL A 251 6.02 14.46 27.57
C VAL A 251 6.51 15.44 28.64
N THR A 252 7.83 15.57 28.75
CA THR A 252 8.52 16.41 29.73
C THR A 252 8.97 17.71 29.06
N TYR A 253 8.00 18.53 28.67
CA TYR A 253 8.25 19.77 27.93
C TYR A 253 8.77 20.92 28.83
N SER A 254 8.38 20.90 30.11
CA SER A 254 8.70 21.94 31.09
C SER A 254 9.63 21.41 32.17
N ASN A 255 10.57 22.26 32.60
CA ASN A 255 11.41 22.04 33.78
C ASN A 255 10.83 22.66 35.06
N THR A 256 9.68 23.34 34.95
CA THR A 256 8.93 23.99 36.04
C THR A 256 7.58 23.35 36.25
#